data_AF-A0A5N6KWL8-F1
#
_entry.id   AF-A0A5N6KWL8-F1
#
_cell.length_a   1.000
_cell.length_b   1.000
_cell.length_c   1.000
_cell.angle_alpha   90.00
_cell.angle_beta   90.00
_cell.angle_gamma   90.00
#
_symmetry.space_group_name_H-M   'P 1'
#
loop_
_entity.id
_entity.type
_entity.pdbx_description
1 polymer ?
#
loop_
_entity_poly.entity_id
_entity_poly.type
_entity_poly.pdbx_seq_one_letter_code
_entity_poly.pdbx_strand_id
1 'polypeptide(L)'
;MATADGAIRISESHTVKGQSHKDLADRLDELFEEYLGLLNDYTEAREQLSRDLSNGFMSLAQANFTSPNRTRYGQDYYDERMQALKTVEVESEAAVQFKTATLLSSAMESKGDESAGKSDSSGGEDAGRDPKKSSKPEGHATSIKKEAKTVTDPIRWFGVLVPPALRSAQGHFTATVDGPIQQLVNKNKAMEVLEIEIRRTKKKLSKVL
;
A
#
# COMPACT_ATOMS: atom_id res chain seq x y z
N MET A 1 -2.49 -18.34 -22.85
CA MET A 1 -3.36 -18.07 -21.68
C MET A 1 -3.48 -16.56 -21.60
N ALA A 2 -4.54 -16.01 -22.21
CA ALA A 2 -4.67 -14.58 -22.50
C ALA A 2 -5.27 -13.84 -21.29
N THR A 3 -4.55 -12.84 -20.79
CA THR A 3 -5.03 -11.89 -19.78
C THR A 3 -5.86 -10.81 -20.47
N ALA A 4 -7.13 -10.72 -20.09
CA ALA A 4 -8.08 -9.75 -20.60
C ALA A 4 -7.75 -8.35 -20.03
N ASP A 5 -7.36 -7.46 -20.94
CA ASP A 5 -7.14 -6.04 -20.70
C ASP A 5 -8.52 -5.35 -20.66
N GLY A 6 -8.92 -4.91 -19.46
CA GLY A 6 -10.20 -4.26 -19.18
C GLY A 6 -10.18 -2.80 -19.63
N ALA A 7 -10.08 -2.56 -20.93
CA ALA A 7 -10.24 -1.25 -21.50
C ALA A 7 -11.72 -0.82 -21.39
N ILE A 8 -11.97 0.25 -20.62
CA ILE A 8 -13.24 0.98 -20.63
C ILE A 8 -13.47 1.44 -22.06
N ARG A 9 -14.42 0.79 -22.73
CA ARG A 9 -14.86 1.16 -24.08
C ARG A 9 -15.67 2.46 -23.95
N ILE A 10 -14.99 3.58 -24.13
CA ILE A 10 -15.64 4.86 -24.41
C ILE A 10 -16.27 4.69 -25.80
N SER A 11 -17.58 4.41 -25.82
CA SER A 11 -18.35 4.31 -27.04
C SER A 11 -18.40 5.67 -27.72
N GLU A 12 -17.87 5.71 -28.94
CA GLU A 12 -17.87 6.89 -29.80
C GLU A 12 -19.26 7.49 -29.94
N SER A 13 -19.32 8.81 -29.83
CA SER A 13 -20.51 9.64 -29.94
C SER A 13 -21.13 9.53 -31.33
N HIS A 14 -22.13 8.67 -31.49
CA HIS A 14 -23.12 8.81 -32.56
C HIS A 14 -24.24 9.74 -32.08
N THR A 15 -24.23 10.97 -32.60
CA THR A 15 -25.32 11.93 -32.46
C THR A 15 -26.54 11.44 -33.24
N VAL A 16 -27.45 10.71 -32.59
CA VAL A 16 -28.77 10.41 -33.12
C VAL A 16 -29.78 11.38 -32.50
N LYS A 17 -30.41 12.17 -33.36
CA LYS A 17 -31.55 13.05 -33.04
C LYS A 17 -32.66 12.23 -32.38
N GLY A 18 -33.09 12.68 -31.19
CA GLY A 18 -34.29 12.23 -30.50
C GLY A 18 -34.11 10.95 -29.70
N GLN A 19 -33.43 11.03 -28.55
CA GLN A 19 -33.50 9.94 -27.57
C GLN A 19 -34.95 9.84 -27.08
N SER A 20 -35.58 8.68 -27.23
CA SER A 20 -36.93 8.44 -26.71
C SER A 20 -36.90 8.58 -25.19
N HIS A 21 -38.02 9.02 -24.59
CA HIS A 21 -38.16 9.02 -23.13
C HIS A 21 -37.81 7.66 -22.53
N LYS A 22 -38.22 6.59 -23.21
CA LYS A 22 -37.91 5.21 -22.79
C LYS A 22 -36.42 4.92 -22.81
N ASP A 23 -35.71 5.26 -23.90
CA ASP A 23 -34.26 5.03 -24.02
C ASP A 23 -33.47 5.79 -22.93
N LEU A 24 -33.91 7.00 -22.57
CA LEU A 24 -33.30 7.79 -21.50
C LEU A 24 -33.58 7.20 -20.10
N ALA A 25 -34.75 6.60 -19.90
CA ALA A 25 -35.10 5.91 -18.66
C ALA A 25 -34.27 4.62 -18.52
N ASP A 26 -34.22 3.79 -19.57
CA ASP A 26 -33.44 2.55 -19.59
C ASP A 26 -31.94 2.84 -19.33
N ARG A 27 -31.38 3.90 -19.94
CA ARG A 27 -29.99 4.32 -19.67
C ARG A 27 -29.78 4.82 -18.24
N LEU A 28 -30.77 5.44 -17.63
CA LEU A 28 -30.68 5.93 -16.26
C LEU A 28 -30.74 4.78 -15.25
N ASP A 29 -31.54 3.74 -15.53
CA ASP A 29 -31.57 2.52 -14.72
C ASP A 29 -30.22 1.77 -14.80
N GLU A 30 -29.63 1.65 -16.00
CA GLU A 30 -28.29 1.07 -16.20
C GLU A 30 -27.21 1.83 -15.39
N LEU A 31 -27.22 3.17 -15.42
CA LEU A 31 -26.29 3.98 -14.64
C LEU A 31 -26.47 3.80 -13.12
N PHE A 32 -27.71 3.60 -12.66
CA PHE A 32 -27.95 3.31 -11.24
C PHE A 32 -27.51 1.92 -10.84
N GLU A 33 -27.68 0.92 -11.71
CA GLU A 33 -27.16 -0.43 -11.50
C GLU A 33 -25.64 -0.40 -11.35
N GLU A 34 -24.93 0.25 -12.27
CA GLU A 34 -23.47 0.44 -12.20
C GLU A 34 -23.05 1.18 -10.92
N TYR A 35 -23.78 2.24 -10.54
CA TYR A 35 -23.48 3.01 -9.33
C TYR A 35 -23.68 2.18 -8.06
N LEU A 36 -24.77 1.40 -7.97
CA LEU A 36 -25.02 0.51 -6.83
C LEU A 36 -23.98 -0.60 -6.74
N GLY A 37 -23.54 -1.12 -7.89
CA GLY A 37 -22.41 -2.06 -7.98
C GLY A 37 -21.14 -1.46 -7.40
N LEU A 38 -20.74 -0.26 -7.85
CA LEU A 38 -19.58 0.46 -7.31
C LEU A 38 -19.69 0.76 -5.82
N LEU A 39 -20.89 1.08 -5.34
CA LEU A 39 -21.13 1.35 -3.93
C LEU A 39 -20.92 0.09 -3.08
N ASN A 40 -21.44 -1.06 -3.52
CA ASN A 40 -21.22 -2.35 -2.85
C ASN A 40 -19.71 -2.66 -2.78
N ASP A 41 -19.06 -2.56 -3.92
CA ASP A 41 -17.62 -2.72 -4.10
C ASP A 41 -16.80 -1.78 -3.20
N TYR A 42 -17.25 -0.55 -3.01
CA TYR A 42 -16.62 0.43 -2.11
C TYR A 42 -16.81 0.03 -0.65
N THR A 43 -18.01 -0.42 -0.27
CA THR A 43 -18.29 -0.87 1.10
C THR A 43 -17.47 -2.11 1.47
N GLU A 44 -17.33 -3.08 0.56
CA GLU A 44 -16.49 -4.27 0.77
C GLU A 44 -15.02 -3.89 0.96
N ALA A 45 -14.47 -3.02 0.09
CA ALA A 45 -13.10 -2.54 0.22
C ALA A 45 -12.88 -1.78 1.53
N ARG A 46 -13.88 -1.04 2.01
CA ARG A 46 -13.82 -0.33 3.30
C ARG A 46 -13.83 -1.28 4.48
N GLU A 47 -14.61 -2.34 4.43
CA GLU A 47 -14.59 -3.38 5.46
C GLU A 47 -13.24 -4.09 5.50
N GLN A 48 -12.69 -4.43 4.34
CA GLN A 48 -11.36 -5.04 4.25
C GLN A 48 -10.28 -4.12 4.83
N LEU A 49 -10.27 -2.83 4.46
CA LEU A 49 -9.39 -1.83 5.05
C LEU A 49 -9.48 -1.81 6.58
N SER A 50 -10.70 -1.81 7.12
CA SER A 50 -10.92 -1.78 8.57
C SER A 50 -10.37 -3.04 9.25
N ARG A 51 -10.56 -4.21 8.64
CA ARG A 51 -10.05 -5.49 9.17
C ARG A 51 -8.52 -5.53 9.17
N ASP A 52 -7.90 -5.16 8.04
CA ASP A 52 -6.45 -5.19 7.90
C ASP A 52 -5.76 -4.18 8.84
N LEU A 53 -6.30 -2.96 8.95
CA LEU A 53 -5.79 -1.98 9.91
C LEU A 53 -5.91 -2.48 11.35
N SER A 54 -7.07 -3.05 11.72
CA SER A 54 -7.28 -3.59 13.07
C SER A 54 -6.26 -4.68 13.39
N ASN A 55 -6.05 -5.62 12.46
CA ASN A 55 -5.06 -6.68 12.61
C ASN A 55 -3.64 -6.12 12.72
N GLY A 56 -3.27 -5.16 11.85
CA GLY A 56 -1.96 -4.49 11.88
C GLY A 56 -1.69 -3.79 13.21
N PHE A 57 -2.66 -3.06 13.75
CA PHE A 57 -2.52 -2.40 15.05
C PHE A 57 -2.45 -3.39 16.22
N MET A 58 -3.19 -4.50 16.17
CA MET A 58 -3.11 -5.55 17.19
C MET A 58 -1.74 -6.23 17.19
N SER A 59 -1.22 -6.59 16.01
CA SER A 59 0.13 -7.13 15.88
C SER A 59 1.21 -6.15 16.34
N LEU A 60 1.05 -4.85 16.05
CA LEU A 60 1.95 -3.81 16.54
C LEU A 60 1.88 -3.67 18.07
N ALA A 61 0.70 -3.72 18.66
CA ALA A 61 0.52 -3.70 20.11
C ALA A 61 1.17 -4.91 20.78
N GLN A 62 1.01 -6.10 20.19
CA GLN A 62 1.67 -7.33 20.64
C GLN A 62 3.20 -7.19 20.58
N ALA A 63 3.75 -6.67 19.47
CA ALA A 63 5.19 -6.43 19.34
C ALA A 63 5.70 -5.46 20.41
N ASN A 64 4.97 -4.37 20.66
CA ASN A 64 5.33 -3.40 21.70
C ASN A 64 5.29 -4.01 23.11
N PHE A 65 4.39 -4.96 23.37
CA PHE A 65 4.28 -5.65 24.65
C PHE A 65 5.42 -6.64 24.89
N THR A 66 5.85 -7.36 23.85
CA THR A 66 6.91 -8.39 23.94
C THR A 66 8.32 -7.83 23.70
N SER A 67 8.47 -6.50 23.58
CA SER A 67 9.76 -5.85 23.34
C SER A 67 10.72 -6.05 24.53
N PRO A 68 11.96 -6.54 24.29
CA PRO A 68 12.90 -6.92 25.35
C PRO A 68 13.33 -5.75 26.24
N ASN A 69 13.40 -4.54 25.70
CA ASN A 69 13.81 -3.34 26.43
C ASN A 69 12.64 -2.47 26.87
N ARG A 70 11.40 -2.98 26.75
CA ARG A 70 10.15 -2.21 26.92
C ARG A 70 10.08 -0.94 26.07
N THR A 71 10.97 -0.83 25.08
CA THR A 71 11.01 0.28 24.13
C THR A 71 9.95 0.04 23.08
N ARG A 72 9.13 1.05 22.81
CA ARG A 72 8.12 0.98 21.77
C ARG A 72 8.78 1.10 20.40
N TYR A 73 8.28 0.34 19.44
CA TYR A 73 8.62 0.53 18.04
C TYR A 73 8.00 1.86 17.59
N GLY A 74 8.86 2.80 17.21
CA GLY A 74 8.44 4.18 16.95
C GLY A 74 9.51 5.01 16.27
N GLN A 75 9.30 6.31 16.27
CA GLN A 75 10.10 7.28 15.53
C GLN A 75 11.58 7.29 15.90
N ASP A 76 11.91 6.91 17.14
CA ASP A 76 13.30 6.85 17.64
C ASP A 76 14.19 5.90 16.83
N TYR A 77 13.60 4.96 16.08
CA TYR A 77 14.32 4.01 15.23
C TYR A 77 14.37 4.44 13.76
N TYR A 78 13.67 5.50 13.35
CA TYR A 78 13.57 5.84 11.93
C TYR A 78 14.90 6.37 11.39
N ASP A 79 15.31 5.87 10.22
CA ASP A 79 16.41 6.47 9.48
C ASP A 79 15.90 7.71 8.74
N GLU A 80 16.45 8.88 9.06
CA GLU A 80 16.10 10.16 8.43
C GLU A 80 16.41 10.20 6.93
N ARG A 81 17.24 9.27 6.43
CA ARG A 81 17.62 9.18 5.01
C ARG A 81 16.62 8.37 4.17
N MET A 82 15.57 7.84 4.78
CA MET A 82 14.59 6.99 4.08
C MET A 82 13.90 7.74 2.94
N GLN A 83 13.65 7.02 1.86
CA GLN A 83 12.73 7.44 0.81
C GLN A 83 11.51 6.51 0.80
N ALA A 84 10.36 7.02 0.37
CA ALA A 84 9.12 6.26 0.33
C ALA A 84 9.28 4.97 -0.50
N LEU A 85 9.00 3.81 0.12
CA LEU A 85 9.01 2.53 -0.58
C LEU A 85 7.83 2.38 -1.53
N LYS A 86 6.70 2.95 -1.12
CA LYS A 86 5.44 2.90 -1.82
C LYS A 86 5.11 4.28 -2.32
N THR A 87 4.92 4.39 -3.63
CA THR A 87 4.52 5.62 -4.28
C THR A 87 3.19 5.40 -4.97
N VAL A 88 2.46 6.49 -5.14
CA VAL A 88 1.17 6.48 -5.82
C VAL A 88 1.33 7.30 -7.09
N GLU A 89 1.11 6.65 -8.21
CA GLU A 89 1.08 7.30 -9.52
C GLU A 89 -0.36 7.62 -9.89
N VAL A 90 -0.56 8.81 -10.45
CA VAL A 90 -1.85 9.30 -10.93
C VAL A 90 -1.76 9.47 -12.44
N GLU A 91 -2.49 8.66 -13.18
CA GLU A 91 -2.37 8.57 -14.64
C GLU A 91 -2.96 9.80 -15.37
N SER A 92 -4.00 10.45 -14.84
CA SER A 92 -4.55 11.72 -15.36
C SER A 92 -5.63 12.28 -14.43
N GLU A 93 -5.83 13.61 -14.40
CA GLU A 93 -6.94 14.26 -13.69
C GLU A 93 -8.33 13.82 -14.18
N ALA A 94 -8.45 13.41 -15.46
CA ALA A 94 -9.71 12.98 -16.06
C ALA A 94 -9.99 11.47 -15.90
N ALA A 95 -8.94 10.67 -15.68
CA ALA A 95 -9.02 9.22 -15.47
C ALA A 95 -8.03 8.87 -14.36
N VAL A 96 -8.42 9.18 -13.12
CA VAL A 96 -7.56 9.06 -11.95
C VAL A 96 -7.48 7.59 -11.55
N GLN A 97 -6.57 6.85 -12.17
CA GLN A 97 -6.16 5.53 -11.68
C GLN A 97 -4.98 5.71 -10.75
N PHE A 98 -5.22 5.46 -9.46
CA PHE A 98 -4.18 5.34 -8.47
C PHE A 98 -3.54 3.96 -8.63
N LYS A 99 -2.22 3.93 -8.83
CA LYS A 99 -1.41 2.71 -8.88
C LYS A 99 -0.36 2.77 -7.76
N THR A 100 -0.23 1.69 -7.01
CA THR A 100 0.84 1.54 -6.01
C THR A 100 2.07 0.94 -6.66
N ALA A 101 3.23 1.58 -6.48
CA ALA A 101 4.51 1.07 -6.94
C ALA A 101 5.44 0.82 -5.74
N THR A 102 5.99 -0.39 -5.65
CA THR A 102 6.95 -0.79 -4.59
C THR A 102 8.37 -0.80 -5.12
N LEU A 103 9.28 -0.07 -4.46
CA LEU A 103 10.67 0.09 -4.88
C LEU A 103 11.66 -0.90 -4.22
N LEU A 104 11.19 -1.98 -3.60
CA LEU A 104 12.06 -2.88 -2.85
C LEU A 104 12.90 -3.77 -3.79
N SER A 105 14.24 -3.72 -3.64
CA SER A 105 15.13 -4.67 -4.31
C SER A 105 15.01 -6.02 -3.61
N SER A 106 14.36 -6.99 -4.26
CA SER A 106 14.27 -8.37 -3.76
C SER A 106 15.66 -9.00 -3.71
N ALA A 107 16.25 -8.99 -2.52
CA ALA A 107 17.43 -9.76 -2.21
C ALA A 107 17.22 -10.43 -0.84
N MET A 108 16.89 -11.72 -0.91
CA MET A 108 17.00 -12.73 0.16
C MET A 108 15.80 -12.90 1.11
N GLU A 109 14.77 -13.62 0.65
CA GLU A 109 14.00 -14.51 1.52
C GLU A 109 14.50 -15.95 1.33
N SER A 110 15.09 -16.53 2.39
CA SER A 110 15.35 -17.97 2.46
C SER A 110 14.65 -18.56 3.69
N LYS A 111 13.73 -19.49 3.39
CA LYS A 111 13.19 -20.64 4.16
C LYS A 111 13.59 -20.77 5.64
N GLY A 112 12.57 -20.99 6.47
CA GLY A 112 12.66 -21.11 7.93
C GLY A 112 13.00 -22.49 8.48
N ASP A 113 12.80 -22.62 9.79
CA ASP A 113 12.34 -23.83 10.49
C ASP A 113 11.91 -23.47 11.92
N GLU A 114 10.86 -24.12 12.40
CA GLU A 114 10.44 -24.13 13.80
C GLU A 114 11.31 -25.12 14.59
N SER A 115 11.76 -24.79 15.80
CA SER A 115 11.70 -25.74 16.91
C SER A 115 11.94 -25.07 18.26
N ALA A 116 11.08 -25.44 19.21
CA ALA A 116 11.14 -25.12 20.62
C ALA A 116 12.27 -25.87 21.34
N GLY A 117 12.83 -25.28 22.39
CA GLY A 117 13.68 -26.01 23.33
C GLY A 117 14.43 -25.10 24.29
N LYS A 118 14.40 -25.46 25.57
CA LYS A 118 14.67 -24.64 26.77
C LYS A 118 15.98 -25.11 27.44
N SER A 119 16.47 -24.32 28.42
CA SER A 119 17.62 -24.51 29.35
C SER A 119 18.94 -23.86 28.87
N ASP A 120 19.52 -22.83 29.49
CA ASP A 120 19.80 -22.48 30.90
C ASP A 120 20.94 -23.29 31.54
N SER A 121 22.18 -22.77 31.44
CA SER A 121 23.11 -22.68 32.57
C SER A 121 24.32 -21.81 32.25
N SER A 122 24.79 -21.22 33.34
CA SER A 122 25.72 -20.12 33.55
C SER A 122 27.21 -20.46 33.43
N GLY A 123 28.02 -19.40 33.34
CA GLY A 123 29.22 -19.27 34.15
C GLY A 123 30.56 -19.27 33.41
N GLY A 124 31.13 -18.08 33.22
CA GLY A 124 32.52 -17.90 32.80
C GLY A 124 32.90 -16.42 32.79
N GLU A 125 33.39 -15.93 33.92
CA GLU A 125 34.00 -14.61 34.06
C GLU A 125 35.45 -14.60 33.55
N ASP A 126 35.84 -13.43 33.04
CA ASP A 126 37.08 -12.70 33.34
C ASP A 126 38.19 -12.54 32.28
N ALA A 127 38.59 -11.25 32.21
CA ALA A 127 39.86 -10.62 31.85
C ALA A 127 40.45 -10.70 30.43
N GLY A 128 40.52 -9.51 29.80
CA GLY A 128 41.45 -9.23 28.70
C GLY A 128 41.34 -7.83 28.11
N ARG A 129 41.75 -6.81 28.87
CA ARG A 129 41.79 -5.38 28.51
C ARG A 129 43.05 -5.01 27.71
N ASP A 130 42.87 -4.40 26.52
CA ASP A 130 43.59 -3.31 25.78
C ASP A 130 45.13 -3.11 25.93
N PRO A 131 45.89 -2.45 24.99
CA PRO A 131 45.45 -1.26 24.22
C PRO A 131 46.16 -0.91 22.85
N LYS A 132 45.73 0.23 22.27
CA LYS A 132 46.44 1.20 21.36
C LYS A 132 46.51 0.90 19.86
N LYS A 133 46.58 1.86 18.91
CA LYS A 133 46.35 3.33 18.76
C LYS A 133 46.83 3.67 17.32
N SER A 134 46.29 4.75 16.72
CA SER A 134 46.78 5.53 15.54
C SER A 134 46.74 4.84 14.17
N SER A 135 46.46 5.48 13.03
CA SER A 135 46.35 6.90 12.62
C SER A 135 45.79 7.01 11.19
N LYS A 136 45.01 8.06 10.90
CA LYS A 136 44.79 8.64 9.55
C LYS A 136 46.09 9.38 9.10
N PRO A 137 46.36 9.66 7.80
CA PRO A 137 45.55 10.60 7.01
C PRO A 137 45.40 10.31 5.48
N GLU A 138 44.33 10.91 4.95
CA GLU A 138 44.06 11.56 3.65
C GLU A 138 44.69 11.07 2.32
N GLY A 139 43.81 10.91 1.31
CA GLY A 139 44.15 10.82 -0.10
C GLY A 139 42.90 10.83 -0.98
N HIS A 140 42.59 12.00 -1.55
CA HIS A 140 41.44 12.31 -2.39
C HIS A 140 41.53 11.63 -3.78
N ALA A 141 40.51 10.88 -4.18
CA ALA A 141 40.24 10.58 -5.60
C ALA A 141 38.74 10.39 -5.80
N THR A 142 38.16 11.40 -6.42
CA THR A 142 36.78 11.53 -6.88
C THR A 142 36.43 10.38 -7.82
N SER A 143 35.55 9.48 -7.40
CA SER A 143 34.82 8.62 -8.31
C SER A 143 33.34 8.68 -7.96
N ILE A 144 32.61 9.50 -8.70
CA ILE A 144 31.14 9.50 -8.73
C ILE A 144 30.72 8.15 -9.31
N LYS A 145 30.56 7.16 -8.45
CA LYS A 145 29.77 5.98 -8.75
C LYS A 145 28.33 6.37 -8.48
N LYS A 146 27.48 6.36 -9.51
CA LYS A 146 26.03 6.27 -9.33
C LYS A 146 25.76 4.96 -8.60
N GLU A 147 25.79 5.00 -7.28
CA GLU A 147 25.35 3.90 -6.44
C GLU A 147 23.87 3.71 -6.73
N ALA A 148 23.52 2.57 -7.33
CA ALA A 148 22.16 2.08 -7.31
C ALA A 148 21.78 1.98 -5.83
N LYS A 149 21.00 2.95 -5.33
CA LYS A 149 20.57 2.98 -3.93
C LYS A 149 19.78 1.69 -3.69
N THR A 150 20.38 0.74 -3.00
CA THR A 150 19.70 -0.46 -2.53
C THR A 150 18.64 0.00 -1.55
N VAL A 151 17.39 -0.08 -1.96
CA VAL A 151 16.24 0.30 -1.14
C VAL A 151 16.17 -0.74 -0.02
N THR A 152 16.63 -0.35 1.16
CA THR A 152 16.69 -1.23 2.34
C THR A 152 15.31 -1.25 2.99
N ASP A 153 14.85 -2.45 3.36
CA ASP A 153 13.58 -2.61 4.05
C ASP A 153 13.62 -1.88 5.42
N PRO A 154 12.73 -0.90 5.67
CA PRO A 154 12.70 -0.12 6.90
C PRO A 154 12.38 -0.96 8.12
N ILE A 155 11.85 -2.19 7.98
CA ILE A 155 11.64 -3.04 9.14
C ILE A 155 12.94 -3.40 9.86
N ARG A 156 14.08 -3.33 9.16
CA ARG A 156 15.42 -3.60 9.70
C ARG A 156 15.93 -2.48 10.60
N TRP A 157 15.28 -1.32 10.61
CA TRP A 157 15.64 -0.24 11.52
C TRP A 157 15.38 -0.57 12.98
N PHE A 158 14.45 -1.49 13.24
CA PHE A 158 14.10 -1.93 14.59
C PHE A 158 15.03 -3.02 15.14
N GLY A 159 16.18 -3.24 14.50
CA GLY A 159 17.22 -4.17 14.92
C GLY A 159 17.42 -5.36 13.97
N VAL A 160 18.44 -6.16 14.27
CA VAL A 160 18.82 -7.34 13.47
C VAL A 160 17.74 -8.43 13.58
N LEU A 161 17.18 -8.61 14.76
CA LEU A 161 16.11 -9.59 15.03
C LEU A 161 14.77 -8.88 15.17
N VAL A 162 14.04 -8.82 14.06
CA VAL A 162 12.68 -8.26 14.01
C VAL A 162 11.67 -9.28 14.55
N PRO A 163 10.85 -8.93 15.56
CA PRO A 163 9.84 -9.84 16.09
C PRO A 163 8.81 -10.25 15.02
N PRO A 164 8.29 -11.49 15.05
CA PRO A 164 7.26 -11.96 14.12
C PRO A 164 6.04 -11.05 14.09
N ALA A 165 5.56 -10.59 15.24
CA ALA A 165 4.42 -9.68 15.34
C ALA A 165 4.65 -8.33 14.63
N LEU A 166 5.90 -7.83 14.61
CA LEU A 166 6.23 -6.60 13.89
C LEU A 166 6.23 -6.82 12.37
N ARG A 167 6.66 -8.00 11.91
CA ARG A 167 6.56 -8.40 10.49
C ARG A 167 5.10 -8.57 10.07
N SER A 168 4.28 -9.20 10.91
CA SER A 168 2.83 -9.30 10.66
C SER A 168 2.18 -7.93 10.56
N ALA A 169 2.52 -6.99 11.47
CA ALA A 169 2.04 -5.62 11.40
C ALA A 169 2.43 -4.93 10.08
N GLN A 170 3.70 -5.04 9.66
CA GLN A 170 4.15 -4.54 8.35
C GLN A 170 3.34 -5.18 7.21
N GLY A 171 3.14 -6.50 7.22
CA GLY A 171 2.33 -7.21 6.23
C GLY A 171 0.91 -6.66 6.10
N HIS A 172 0.22 -6.47 7.23
CA HIS A 172 -1.14 -5.91 7.23
C HIS A 172 -1.18 -4.48 6.68
N PHE A 173 -0.27 -3.60 7.12
CA PHE A 173 -0.23 -2.21 6.63
C PHE A 173 0.16 -2.13 5.15
N THR A 174 1.10 -2.97 4.71
CA THR A 174 1.50 -3.02 3.29
C THR A 174 0.36 -3.52 2.41
N ALA A 175 -0.35 -4.57 2.81
CA ALA A 175 -1.54 -5.05 2.10
C ALA A 175 -2.65 -3.99 2.03
N THR A 176 -2.86 -3.23 3.11
CA THR A 176 -3.84 -2.14 3.18
C THR A 176 -3.57 -1.06 2.12
N VAL A 177 -2.30 -0.68 1.96
CA VAL A 177 -1.88 0.34 0.98
C VAL A 177 -2.03 -0.18 -0.46
N ASP A 178 -1.64 -1.42 -0.73
CA ASP A 178 -1.63 -1.96 -2.09
C ASP A 178 -3.02 -2.35 -2.60
N GLY A 179 -3.93 -2.77 -1.70
CA GLY A 179 -5.25 -3.22 -2.09
C GLY A 179 -6.33 -2.21 -1.71
N PRO A 180 -6.88 -2.29 -0.48
CA PRO A 180 -8.07 -1.56 -0.10
C PRO A 180 -8.00 -0.05 -0.32
N ILE A 181 -6.88 0.61 0.01
CA ILE A 181 -6.74 2.07 -0.21
C ILE A 181 -6.82 2.40 -1.69
N GLN A 182 -6.04 1.71 -2.53
CA GLN A 182 -6.04 1.93 -3.98
C GLN A 182 -7.45 1.74 -4.58
N GLN A 183 -8.12 0.65 -4.20
CA GLN A 183 -9.47 0.36 -4.66
C GLN A 183 -10.48 1.42 -4.21
N LEU A 184 -10.46 1.84 -2.95
CA LEU A 184 -11.37 2.85 -2.41
C LEU A 184 -11.26 4.17 -3.16
N VAL A 185 -10.03 4.63 -3.42
CA VAL A 185 -9.84 5.92 -4.09
C VAL A 185 -10.27 5.83 -5.56
N ASN A 186 -9.93 4.73 -6.26
CA ASN A 186 -10.38 4.51 -7.64
C ASN A 186 -11.92 4.41 -7.74
N LYS A 187 -12.56 3.66 -6.84
CA LYS A 187 -14.02 3.49 -6.78
C LYS A 187 -14.73 4.80 -6.47
N ASN A 188 -14.21 5.61 -5.53
CA ASN A 188 -14.74 6.95 -5.27
C ASN A 188 -14.71 7.83 -6.51
N LYS A 189 -13.63 7.79 -7.29
CA LYS A 189 -13.54 8.55 -8.54
C LYS A 189 -14.48 8.05 -9.62
N ALA A 190 -14.66 6.75 -9.75
CA ALA A 190 -15.65 6.18 -10.66
C ALA A 190 -17.09 6.59 -10.27
N MET A 191 -17.41 6.58 -8.98
CA MET A 191 -18.71 7.05 -8.47
C MET A 191 -18.96 8.53 -8.79
N GLU A 192 -17.96 9.41 -8.59
CA GLU A 192 -18.07 10.83 -8.95
C GLU A 192 -18.41 11.03 -10.44
N VAL A 193 -17.80 10.24 -11.33
CA VAL A 193 -18.08 10.29 -12.77
C VAL A 193 -19.51 9.84 -13.09
N LEU A 194 -19.95 8.70 -12.54
CA LEU A 194 -21.32 8.20 -12.73
C LEU A 194 -22.37 9.18 -12.20
N GLU A 195 -22.13 9.81 -11.04
CA GLU A 195 -23.05 10.80 -10.51
C GLU A 195 -23.26 11.98 -11.46
N ILE A 196 -22.20 12.42 -12.14
CA ILE A 196 -22.29 13.48 -13.16
C ILE A 196 -23.14 13.01 -14.34
N GLU A 197 -22.95 11.77 -14.80
CA GLU A 197 -23.74 11.20 -15.88
C GLU A 197 -25.21 11.05 -15.52
N ILE A 198 -25.53 10.52 -14.33
CA ILE A 198 -26.89 10.40 -13.79
C ILE A 198 -27.56 11.78 -13.73
N ARG A 199 -26.86 12.81 -13.24
CA ARG A 199 -27.40 14.18 -13.21
C ARG A 199 -27.68 14.70 -14.62
N ARG A 200 -26.82 14.39 -15.59
CA ARG A 200 -27.00 14.80 -17.00
C ARG A 200 -28.17 14.06 -17.65
N THR A 201 -28.31 12.74 -17.46
CA THR A 201 -29.42 11.96 -18.02
C THR A 201 -30.77 12.38 -17.41
N LYS A 202 -30.84 12.58 -16.09
CA LYS A 202 -32.03 13.13 -15.42
C LYS A 202 -32.45 14.48 -16.00
N LYS A 203 -31.49 15.37 -16.25
CA LYS A 203 -31.75 16.70 -16.85
C LYS A 203 -32.20 16.60 -18.32
N LYS A 204 -31.78 15.58 -19.07
CA LYS A 204 -32.28 15.33 -20.42
C LYS A 204 -33.71 14.78 -20.38
N LEU A 205 -33.97 13.80 -19.51
CA LEU A 205 -35.28 13.19 -19.33
C LEU A 205 -36.34 14.24 -18.97
N SER A 206 -36.03 15.15 -18.05
CA SER A 206 -36.94 16.22 -17.64
C SER A 206 -37.25 17.25 -18.72
N LYS A 207 -36.53 17.26 -19.85
CA LYS A 207 -36.78 18.15 -21.00
C LYS A 207 -37.59 17.47 -22.10
N VAL A 208 -37.70 16.15 -22.06
CA VAL A 208 -38.44 15.33 -23.01
C VAL A 208 -39.88 15.12 -22.54
N LEU A 209 -40.13 15.27 -21.23
CA LEU A 209 -41.45 15.47 -20.61
C LEU A 209 -41.98 16.87 -20.88
#